data_AF-A0A0L8H3C7-F1
#
_entry.id   AF-A0A0L8H3C7-F1
#
_cell.length_a   1.000
_cell.length_b   1.000
_cell.length_c   1.000
_cell.angle_alpha   90.00
_cell.angle_beta   90.00
_cell.angle_gamma   90.00
#
_symmetry.space_group_name_H-M   'P 1'
#
loop_
_entity.id
_entity.type
_entity.pdbx_description
1 polymer ?
#
loop_
_entity_poly.entity_id
_entity_poly.type
_entity_poly.pdbx_seq_one_letter_code
_entity_poly.pdbx_strand_id
1 'polypeptide(L)'
;MTIILFYKIRNEEFLRLIGLSPVMEILIERNLLWVGHVHGMDNNRLTRRILYSQLSKGKINHGRPRLKFKGTAKKEHEVVRN
;
A
#
# COMPACT_ATOMS: atom_id res chain seq x y z
N MET A 1 19.21 -34.85 18.43
CA MET A 1 19.27 -33.62 17.62
C MET A 1 18.26 -32.65 18.17
N THR A 2 18.70 -31.74 19.04
CA THR A 2 17.82 -30.84 19.77
C THR A 2 17.63 -29.60 18.93
N ILE A 3 16.46 -29.43 18.32
CA ILE A 3 16.12 -28.17 17.64
C ILE A 3 15.86 -27.15 18.73
N ILE A 4 16.86 -26.32 19.01
CA ILE A 4 16.74 -25.18 19.91
C ILE A 4 15.91 -24.15 19.14
N LEU A 5 14.67 -23.90 19.55
CA LEU A 5 13.86 -22.79 19.06
C LEU A 5 14.54 -21.48 19.51
N PHE A 6 15.47 -21.00 18.70
CA PHE A 6 16.07 -19.69 18.85
C PHE A 6 14.97 -18.63 18.87
N TYR A 7 15.06 -17.71 19.84
CA TYR A 7 14.41 -16.41 19.98
C TYR A 7 13.17 -16.15 19.13
N LYS A 8 12.03 -15.92 19.80
CA LYS A 8 10.77 -15.45 19.20
C LYS A 8 10.94 -14.04 18.62
N ILE A 9 11.50 -13.96 17.42
CA ILE A 9 11.66 -12.72 16.63
C ILE A 9 10.52 -12.68 15.60
N ARG A 10 9.94 -11.49 15.34
CA ARG A 10 8.92 -11.36 14.30
C ARG A 10 9.56 -11.47 12.92
N ASN A 11 8.87 -12.05 11.95
CA ASN A 11 9.38 -12.17 10.57
C ASN A 11 9.83 -10.81 10.00
N GLU A 12 9.07 -9.75 10.26
CA GLU A 12 9.40 -8.39 9.81
C GLU A 12 10.73 -7.90 10.40
N GLU A 13 10.99 -8.19 11.68
CA GLU A 13 12.24 -7.84 12.35
C GLU A 13 13.40 -8.68 11.83
N PHE A 14 13.18 -9.98 11.64
CA PHE A 14 14.18 -10.87 11.06
C PHE A 14 14.60 -10.42 9.67
N LEU A 15 13.64 -10.08 8.80
CA LEU A 15 13.92 -9.56 7.46
C LEU A 15 14.74 -8.27 7.52
N ARG A 16 14.39 -7.34 8.41
CA ARG A 16 15.15 -6.09 8.61
C ARG A 16 16.56 -6.35 9.12
N LEU A 17 16.77 -7.33 10.01
CA LEU A 17 18.10 -7.70 10.52
C LEU A 17 19.03 -8.21 9.42
N ILE A 18 18.49 -8.95 8.44
CA ILE A 18 19.26 -9.45 7.29
C ILE A 18 19.29 -8.46 6.11
N GLY A 19 18.80 -7.23 6.30
CA GLY A 19 18.81 -6.18 5.27
C GLY A 19 17.79 -6.38 4.15
N LEU A 20 16.77 -7.22 4.34
CA LEU A 20 15.68 -7.42 3.39
C LEU A 20 14.44 -6.63 3.81
N SER A 21 13.77 -6.02 2.84
CA SER A 21 12.48 -5.37 3.08
C SER A 21 11.36 -6.41 3.25
N PRO A 22 10.55 -6.31 4.31
CA PRO A 22 9.27 -7.02 4.40
C PRO A 22 8.43 -6.86 3.13
N VAL A 23 7.72 -7.92 2.75
CA VAL A 23 6.86 -7.93 1.54
C VAL A 23 5.88 -6.76 1.52
N MET A 24 5.35 -6.39 2.70
CA MET A 24 4.43 -5.25 2.80
C MET A 24 5.06 -3.92 2.39
N GLU A 25 6.34 -3.69 2.70
CA GLU A 25 7.04 -2.47 2.29
C GLU A 25 7.25 -2.44 0.77
N ILE A 26 7.63 -3.58 0.18
CA ILE A 26 7.78 -3.72 -1.27
C ILE A 26 6.45 -3.44 -1.98
N LEU A 27 5.34 -3.97 -1.46
CA LEU A 27 4.01 -3.73 -2.03
C LEU A 27 3.59 -2.26 -1.94
N ILE A 28 3.85 -1.61 -0.79
CA ILE A 28 3.59 -0.18 -0.59
C ILE A 28 4.37 0.65 -1.61
N GLU A 29 5.66 0.40 -1.75
CA GLU A 29 6.52 1.11 -2.71
C GLU A 29 5.98 0.97 -4.14
N ARG A 30 5.66 -0.26 -4.56
CA ARG A 30 5.15 -0.52 -5.92
C ARG A 30 3.80 0.14 -6.16
N ASN A 31 2.92 0.15 -5.16
CA ASN A 31 1.64 0.80 -5.27
C ASN A 31 1.79 2.33 -5.41
N LEU A 32 2.66 2.95 -4.60
CA LEU A 32 2.94 4.38 -4.68
C LEU A 32 3.59 4.78 -6.01
N LEU A 33 4.52 3.97 -6.53
CA LEU A 33 5.10 4.18 -7.86
C LEU A 33 4.04 4.11 -8.97
N TRP A 34 3.14 3.13 -8.91
CA TRP A 34 2.02 3.02 -9.84
C TRP A 34 1.10 4.25 -9.75
N VAL A 35 0.80 4.72 -8.53
CA VAL A 35 -0.01 5.93 -8.31
C VAL A 35 0.67 7.16 -8.90
N GLY A 36 1.99 7.32 -8.68
CA GLY A 36 2.78 8.39 -9.27
C GLY A 36 2.75 8.35 -10.80
N HIS A 37 2.89 7.16 -11.38
CA HIS A 37 2.78 6.96 -12.82
C HIS A 37 1.40 7.37 -13.36
N VAL A 38 0.31 6.90 -12.72
CA VAL A 38 -1.06 7.28 -13.12
C VAL A 38 -1.33 8.77 -12.90
N HIS A 39 -0.73 9.39 -11.89
CA HIS A 39 -0.82 10.84 -11.68
C HIS A 39 -0.15 11.63 -12.81
N GLY A 40 1.00 11.16 -13.31
CA GLY A 40 1.73 11.79 -14.41
C GLY A 40 1.13 11.55 -15.80
N MET A 41 0.17 10.63 -15.95
CA MET A 41 -0.54 10.39 -17.21
C MET A 41 -1.40 11.59 -17.64
N ASP A 42 -1.71 11.73 -18.92
CA ASP A 42 -2.66 12.75 -19.40
C ASP A 42 -4.06 12.59 -18.76
N ASN A 43 -4.74 13.72 -18.53
CA ASN A 43 -6.08 13.79 -17.92
C ASN A 43 -7.16 13.10 -18.77
N ASN A 44 -6.93 12.95 -20.07
CA ASN A 44 -7.86 12.25 -20.96
C ASN A 44 -7.85 10.73 -20.72
N ARG A 45 -6.82 10.18 -20.07
CA ARG A 45 -6.74 8.75 -19.79
C ARG A 45 -7.75 8.33 -18.74
N LEU A 46 -8.48 7.26 -19.06
CA LEU A 46 -9.52 6.71 -18.20
C LEU A 46 -8.98 6.35 -16.79
N THR A 47 -7.80 5.77 -16.71
CA THR A 47 -7.16 5.39 -15.44
C THR A 47 -6.96 6.58 -14.50
N ARG A 48 -6.45 7.71 -15.01
CA ARG A 48 -6.29 8.93 -14.21
C ARG A 48 -7.65 9.50 -13.79
N ARG A 49 -8.63 9.51 -14.70
CA ARG A 49 -10.00 9.94 -14.40
C ARG A 49 -10.65 9.08 -13.32
N ILE A 50 -10.48 7.76 -13.37
CA ILE A 50 -11.00 6.83 -12.36
C ILE A 50 -10.31 7.06 -11.01
N LEU A 51 -8.98 7.22 -10.98
CA LEU A 51 -8.23 7.46 -9.75
C LEU A 51 -8.74 8.67 -8.96
N TYR A 52 -9.08 9.76 -9.69
CA TYR A 52 -9.61 10.99 -9.11
C TYR A 52 -11.14 11.07 -9.08
N SER A 53 -11.83 10.08 -9.65
CA SER A 53 -13.29 10.09 -9.70
C SER A 53 -13.90 10.10 -8.29
N GLN A 54 -15.00 10.83 -8.18
CA GLN A 54 -15.85 10.85 -7.01
C GLN A 54 -17.24 10.37 -7.40
N LEU A 55 -17.96 9.77 -6.45
CA LEU A 55 -19.33 9.35 -6.70
C LEU A 55 -20.20 10.60 -6.82
N SER A 56 -20.92 10.76 -7.94
CA SER A 56 -21.80 11.91 -8.14
C SER A 56 -23.12 11.80 -7.38
N LYS A 57 -23.63 10.57 -7.20
CA LYS A 57 -24.87 10.26 -6.46
C LYS A 57 -24.72 8.94 -5.71
N GLY A 58 -25.35 8.84 -4.52
CA GLY A 58 -25.35 7.64 -3.68
C GLY A 58 -24.39 7.71 -2.49
N LYS A 59 -24.56 6.79 -1.53
CA LYS A 59 -23.69 6.65 -0.36
C LYS A 59 -22.74 5.46 -0.54
N ILE A 60 -21.50 5.62 -0.10
CA ILE A 60 -20.52 4.54 -0.07
C ILE A 60 -20.40 4.07 1.37
N ASN A 61 -20.41 2.76 1.58
CA ASN A 61 -20.21 2.20 2.91
C ASN A 61 -18.77 2.47 3.35
N HIS A 62 -18.60 3.40 4.29
CA HIS A 62 -17.31 3.75 4.86
C HIS A 62 -16.95 2.72 5.96
N GLY A 63 -16.03 1.80 5.65
CA GLY A 63 -15.55 0.79 6.60
C GLY A 63 -14.37 -0.03 6.06
N ARG A 64 -13.61 -0.69 6.96
CA ARG A 64 -12.48 -1.57 6.65
C ARG A 64 -13.02 -3.01 6.56
N PRO A 65 -13.57 -3.43 5.41
CA PRO A 65 -12.78 -4.04 4.32
C PRO A 65 -12.98 -3.38 2.94
N ARG A 66 -13.63 -2.22 2.87
CA ARG A 66 -14.06 -1.56 1.61
C ARG A 66 -13.28 -0.29 1.27
N LEU A 67 -12.04 -0.18 1.76
CA LEU A 67 -11.22 1.00 1.49
C LEU A 67 -10.96 1.10 -0.02
N LYS A 68 -11.31 2.25 -0.60
CA LYS A 68 -11.04 2.51 -2.02
C LYS A 68 -9.54 2.57 -2.26
N PHE A 69 -9.15 2.26 -3.49
CA PHE A 69 -7.77 2.39 -3.95
C PHE A 69 -7.11 3.73 -3.59
N LYS A 70 -7.79 4.88 -3.83
CA LYS A 70 -7.32 6.21 -3.43
C LYS A 70 -7.07 6.34 -1.91
N GLY A 71 -7.92 5.72 -1.09
CA GLY A 71 -7.78 5.72 0.37
C GLY A 71 -6.63 4.84 0.84
N THR A 72 -6.44 3.69 0.19
CA THR A 72 -5.29 2.81 0.42
C THR A 72 -3.99 3.54 0.11
N ALA A 73 -3.87 4.14 -1.08
CA ALA A 73 -2.70 4.91 -1.48
C ALA A 73 -2.39 6.08 -0.53
N LYS A 74 -3.43 6.78 -0.02
CA LYS A 74 -3.25 7.84 0.98
C LYS A 74 -2.64 7.29 2.28
N LYS A 75 -3.16 6.17 2.78
CA LYS A 75 -2.64 5.52 3.99
C LYS A 75 -1.19 5.07 3.79
N GLU A 76 -0.90 4.46 2.65
CA GLU A 76 0.45 4.01 2.31
C GLU A 76 1.44 5.17 2.20
N HIS A 77 1.02 6.29 1.62
CA HIS A 77 1.81 7.51 1.61
C HIS A 77 2.08 8.03 3.03
N GLU A 78 1.10 7.95 3.94
CA GLU A 78 1.30 8.32 5.35
C GLU A 78 2.29 7.38 6.07
N VAL A 79 2.29 6.09 5.72
CA VAL A 79 3.25 5.11 6.27
C VAL A 79 4.68 5.38 5.79
N VAL A 80 4.89 5.79 4.54
CA VAL A 80 6.23 6.10 4.00
C VAL A 80 6.75 7.45 4.49
N ARG A 81 5.86 8.39 4.86
CA ARG A 81 6.25 9.73 5.33
C ARG A 81 6.70 9.76 6.80
N ASN A 82 6.18 8.84 7.62
CA ASN A 82 6.47 8.74 9.06
C ASN A 82 7.60 7.75 9.33
#